data_AF-A0A8H9LWM9-F1
#
_entry.id   AF-A0A8H9LWM9-F1
#
_cell.length_a   1.000
_cell.length_b   1.000
_cell.length_c   1.000
_cell.angle_alpha   90.00
_cell.angle_beta   90.00
_cell.angle_gamma   90.00
#
_symmetry.space_group_name_H-M   'P 1'
#
loop_
_entity.id
_entity.type
_entity.pdbx_description
1 polymer ?
#
loop_
_entity_poly.entity_id
_entity_poly.type
_entity_poly.pdbx_seq_one_letter_code
_entity_poly.pdbx_strand_id
1 'polypeptide(L)'
;MVHRTDPKLDGRRLVVACGREHGRQLVDQYRGRPVVEPEQWAAKIMRALDQHSEGLSETELAEATGLTPAEIEIGVRWQAMAAVDWHARFGAVGLQEPAGAGVLLRP
;
A
#
# COMPACT_ATOMS: atom_id res chain seq x y z
N MET A 1 4.95 4.13 -6.47
CA MET A 1 4.58 4.86 -5.24
C MET A 1 3.40 5.77 -5.56
N VAL A 2 2.42 5.81 -4.68
CA VAL A 2 1.17 6.57 -4.85
C VAL A 2 1.11 7.59 -3.73
N HIS A 3 0.84 8.84 -4.06
CA HIS A 3 0.70 9.89 -3.05
C HIS A 3 -0.67 9.74 -2.38
N ARG A 4 -0.72 9.91 -1.06
CA ARG A 4 -1.93 9.61 -0.26
C ARG A 4 -3.18 10.34 -0.75
N THR A 5 -3.04 11.57 -1.22
CA THR A 5 -4.18 12.45 -1.53
C THR A 5 -4.10 13.19 -2.85
N ASP A 6 -2.93 13.22 -3.52
CA ASP A 6 -2.72 14.03 -4.73
C ASP A 6 -2.22 13.16 -5.88
N PRO A 7 -3.10 12.75 -6.81
CA PRO A 7 -2.73 11.91 -7.95
C PRO A 7 -1.62 12.50 -8.83
N LYS A 8 -1.43 13.82 -8.86
CA LYS A 8 -0.37 14.48 -9.66
C LYS A 8 1.03 14.19 -9.13
N LEU A 9 1.13 13.75 -7.88
CA LEU A 9 2.38 13.36 -7.24
C LEU A 9 2.63 11.84 -7.30
N ASP A 10 1.74 11.06 -7.93
CA ASP A 10 1.97 9.64 -8.16
C ASP A 10 3.25 9.41 -8.96
N GLY A 11 3.96 8.33 -8.64
CA GLY A 11 5.27 8.01 -9.24
C GLY A 11 6.43 8.82 -8.65
N ARG A 12 6.17 9.90 -7.91
CA ARG A 12 7.20 10.61 -7.14
C ARG A 12 7.45 9.92 -5.81
N ARG A 13 8.69 10.01 -5.32
CA ARG A 13 9.07 9.56 -3.98
C ARG A 13 9.42 10.76 -3.13
N LEU A 14 8.75 10.88 -1.98
CA LEU A 14 9.16 11.85 -0.98
C LEU A 14 10.45 11.36 -0.32
N VAL A 15 11.51 12.17 -0.43
CA VAL A 15 12.78 11.92 0.24
C VAL A 15 12.94 12.99 1.32
N VAL A 16 13.02 12.56 2.57
CA VAL A 16 13.28 13.43 3.72
C VAL A 16 14.72 13.19 4.17
N ALA A 17 15.51 14.25 4.28
CA ALA A 17 16.91 14.17 4.66
C ALA A 17 17.25 15.24 5.70
N CYS A 18 18.25 14.97 6.54
CA CYS A 18 18.74 15.92 7.54
C CYS A 18 19.52 17.12 6.95
N GLY A 19 19.79 17.12 5.64
CA GLY A 19 20.50 18.18 4.95
C GLY A 19 20.62 17.92 3.45
N ARG A 20 21.12 18.91 2.70
CA ARG A 20 21.23 18.85 1.23
C ARG A 20 22.10 17.69 0.73
N GLU A 21 23.23 17.46 1.39
CA GLU A 21 24.18 16.40 0.98
C GLU A 21 23.57 15.01 1.19
N HIS A 22 22.97 14.76 2.36
CA HIS A 22 22.25 13.52 2.60
C HIS A 22 21.05 13.36 1.64
N GLY A 23 20.38 14.47 1.28
CA GLY A 23 19.33 14.46 0.27
C GLY A 23 19.81 13.97 -1.10
N ARG A 24 20.98 14.43 -1.57
CA ARG A 24 21.59 13.95 -2.82
C ARG A 24 21.87 12.45 -2.76
N GLN A 25 22.48 11.99 -1.67
CA GLN A 25 22.81 10.57 -1.50
C GLN A 25 21.56 9.68 -1.55
N LEU A 26 20.47 10.10 -0.89
CA LEU A 26 19.20 9.38 -0.93
C LEU A 26 18.58 9.41 -2.34
N VAL A 27 18.62 10.54 -3.04
CA VAL A 27 18.14 10.63 -4.43
C VAL A 27 18.90 9.66 -5.33
N ASP A 28 20.23 9.62 -5.22
CA ASP A 28 21.07 8.72 -6.02
C ASP A 28 20.79 7.24 -5.67
N GLN A 29 20.64 6.92 -4.38
CA GLN A 29 20.25 5.59 -3.93
C GLN A 29 18.91 5.13 -4.52
N TYR A 30 17.90 6.02 -4.55
CA TYR A 30 16.57 5.68 -5.03
C TYR A 30 16.40 5.74 -6.55
N ARG A 31 17.32 6.40 -7.27
CA ARG A 31 17.27 6.52 -8.74
C ARG A 31 17.26 5.16 -9.44
N GLY A 32 17.99 4.18 -8.90
CA GLY A 32 18.08 2.83 -9.47
C GLY A 32 16.92 1.90 -9.13
N ARG A 33 16.03 2.26 -8.19
CA ARG A 33 14.95 1.38 -7.77
C ARG A 33 13.76 1.50 -8.73
N PRO A 34 13.43 0.45 -9.50
CA PRO A 34 12.39 0.51 -10.52
C PRO A 34 11.02 0.81 -9.91
N VAL A 35 10.14 1.36 -10.75
CA VAL A 35 8.71 1.43 -10.44
C VAL A 35 8.10 0.11 -10.86
N VAL A 36 7.47 -0.60 -9.92
CA VAL A 36 6.70 -1.81 -10.23
C VAL A 36 5.28 -1.36 -10.54
N GLU A 37 4.85 -1.45 -11.79
CA GLU A 37 3.55 -0.94 -12.23
C GLU A 37 2.38 -1.60 -11.50
N PRO A 38 2.34 -2.94 -11.33
CA PRO A 38 1.31 -3.60 -10.51
C PRO A 38 1.22 -3.07 -9.08
N GLU A 39 2.37 -2.79 -8.44
CA GLU A 39 2.41 -2.19 -7.09
C GLU A 39 1.80 -0.79 -7.09
N GLN A 40 2.04 0.00 -8.15
CA GLN A 40 1.47 1.32 -8.28
C GLN A 40 -0.04 1.28 -8.53
N TRP A 41 -0.52 0.38 -9.40
CA TRP A 41 -1.96 0.19 -9.65
C TRP A 41 -2.69 -0.24 -8.38
N ALA A 42 -2.13 -1.24 -7.69
CA ALA A 42 -2.59 -1.72 -6.41
C ALA A 42 -2.75 -0.59 -5.37
N ALA A 43 -1.77 0.31 -5.27
CA ALA A 43 -1.83 1.43 -4.35
C ALA A 43 -2.83 2.54 -4.78
N LYS A 44 -3.05 2.75 -6.09
CA LYS A 44 -4.10 3.66 -6.58
C LYS A 44 -5.49 3.15 -6.24
N ILE A 45 -5.72 1.84 -6.41
CA ILE A 45 -6.96 1.16 -6.04
C ILE A 45 -7.23 1.33 -4.55
N MET A 46 -6.25 1.05 -3.68
CA MET A 46 -6.40 1.26 -2.23
C MET A 46 -6.76 2.70 -1.88
N ARG A 47 -6.09 3.69 -2.49
CA ARG A 47 -6.43 5.10 -2.26
C ARG A 47 -7.87 5.43 -2.65
N ALA A 48 -8.34 4.92 -3.79
CA ALA A 48 -9.71 5.13 -4.23
C ALA A 48 -10.71 4.48 -3.25
N LEU A 49 -10.45 3.25 -2.82
CA LEU A 49 -11.31 2.57 -1.84
C LEU A 49 -11.31 3.28 -0.47
N ASP A 50 -10.16 3.76 0.01
CA ASP A 50 -10.04 4.53 1.26
C ASP A 50 -10.85 5.85 1.22
N GLN A 51 -11.01 6.45 0.04
CA GLN A 51 -11.79 7.67 -0.17
C GLN A 51 -13.28 7.41 -0.33
N HIS A 52 -13.70 6.15 -0.53
CA HIS A 52 -15.06 5.74 -0.82
C HIS A 52 -15.47 4.55 0.07
N SER A 53 -15.83 4.86 1.32
CA SER A 53 -16.14 3.86 2.36
C SER A 53 -17.33 2.95 2.06
N GLU A 54 -18.22 3.36 1.14
CA GLU A 54 -19.38 2.57 0.72
C GLU A 54 -19.05 1.55 -0.39
N GLY A 55 -17.79 1.56 -0.86
CA GLY A 55 -17.34 0.79 -2.01
C GLY A 55 -17.50 1.55 -3.33
N LEU A 56 -16.95 0.96 -4.39
CA LEU A 56 -17.01 1.47 -5.75
C LEU A 56 -17.43 0.33 -6.67
N SER A 57 -18.28 0.62 -7.65
CA SER A 57 -18.44 -0.25 -8.81
C SER A 57 -17.14 -0.29 -9.64
N GLU A 58 -17.03 -1.25 -10.55
CA GLU A 58 -15.85 -1.37 -11.42
C GLU A 58 -15.65 -0.11 -12.29
N THR A 59 -16.73 0.48 -12.80
CA THR A 59 -16.68 1.71 -13.60
C THR A 59 -16.24 2.91 -12.77
N GLU A 60 -16.79 3.10 -11.58
CA GLU A 60 -16.40 4.20 -10.70
C GLU A 60 -14.94 4.04 -10.23
N LEU A 61 -14.48 2.81 -10.01
CA LEU A 61 -13.09 2.52 -9.68
C LEU A 61 -12.15 2.87 -10.84
N ALA A 62 -12.52 2.54 -12.08
CA ALA A 62 -11.77 2.92 -13.26
C ALA A 62 -11.67 4.44 -13.42
N GLU A 63 -12.78 5.16 -13.22
CA GLU A 63 -12.82 6.62 -13.25
C GLU A 63 -11.95 7.25 -12.14
N ALA A 64 -12.08 6.78 -10.90
CA ALA A 64 -11.35 7.32 -9.75
C ALA A 64 -9.83 7.09 -9.85
N THR A 65 -9.40 5.99 -10.48
CA THR A 65 -7.98 5.62 -10.56
C THR A 65 -7.32 5.98 -11.89
N GLY A 66 -8.13 6.22 -12.94
CA GLY A 66 -7.67 6.35 -14.32
C GLY A 66 -7.05 5.09 -14.89
N LEU A 67 -7.38 3.91 -14.32
CA LEU A 67 -6.87 2.62 -14.74
C LEU A 67 -7.87 1.91 -15.66
N THR A 68 -7.35 1.11 -16.57
CA THR A 68 -8.15 0.17 -17.35
C THR A 68 -8.60 -1.02 -16.49
N PRO A 69 -9.66 -1.74 -16.89
CA PRO A 69 -10.09 -2.96 -16.19
C PRO A 69 -8.98 -4.00 -16.02
N ALA A 70 -8.12 -4.18 -17.02
CA ALA A 70 -7.00 -5.11 -16.95
C ALA A 70 -5.94 -4.69 -15.92
N GLU A 71 -5.62 -3.39 -15.84
CA GLU A 71 -4.70 -2.86 -14.83
C GLU A 71 -5.29 -2.97 -13.42
N ILE A 72 -6.60 -2.77 -13.27
CA ILE A 72 -7.33 -3.01 -12.01
C ILE A 72 -7.20 -4.48 -11.59
N GLU A 73 -7.49 -5.41 -12.49
CA GLU A 73 -7.39 -6.85 -12.20
C GLU A 73 -5.97 -7.26 -11.78
N ILE A 74 -4.95 -6.74 -12.47
CA ILE A 74 -3.54 -7.00 -12.10
C ILE A 74 -3.20 -6.37 -10.75
N GLY A 75 -3.63 -5.13 -10.49
CA GLY A 75 -3.40 -4.45 -9.22
C GLY A 75 -4.07 -5.15 -8.03
N VAL A 76 -5.29 -5.65 -8.18
CA VAL A 76 -5.98 -6.45 -7.16
C VAL A 76 -5.23 -7.76 -6.90
N ARG A 77 -4.79 -8.46 -7.95
CA ARG A 77 -3.98 -9.68 -7.80
C ARG A 77 -2.65 -9.42 -7.09
N TRP A 78 -2.00 -8.29 -7.38
CA TRP A 78 -0.79 -7.89 -6.69
C TRP A 78 -1.01 -7.73 -5.18
N GLN A 79 -2.10 -7.06 -4.76
CA GLN A 79 -2.45 -6.95 -3.33
C GLN A 79 -2.68 -8.31 -2.69
N ALA A 80 -3.41 -9.21 -3.36
CA ALA A 80 -3.68 -10.54 -2.84
C ALA A 80 -2.39 -11.35 -2.62
N MET A 81 -1.46 -11.32 -3.59
CA MET A 81 -0.15 -11.97 -3.45
C MET A 81 0.69 -11.35 -2.34
N ALA A 82 0.74 -10.01 -2.26
CA ALA A 82 1.46 -9.31 -1.21
C ALA A 82 0.92 -9.65 0.19
N ALA A 83 -0.40 -9.79 0.34
CA ALA A 83 -1.03 -10.22 1.58
C ALA A 83 -0.65 -11.66 1.94
N VAL A 84 -0.67 -12.59 0.98
CA VAL A 84 -0.23 -13.98 1.20
C VAL A 84 1.23 -14.03 1.64
N ASP A 85 2.12 -13.32 0.94
CA ASP A 85 3.54 -13.23 1.28
C ASP A 85 3.76 -12.66 2.68
N TRP A 86 2.98 -11.63 3.04
CA TRP A 86 3.04 -11.03 4.37
C TRP A 86 2.61 -12.04 5.46
N HIS A 87 1.49 -12.75 5.26
CA HIS A 87 1.01 -13.75 6.20
C HIS A 87 1.99 -14.93 6.33
N ALA A 88 2.61 -15.38 5.24
CA ALA A 88 3.63 -16.42 5.29
C ALA A 88 4.87 -15.99 6.09
N ARG A 89 5.28 -14.71 5.97
CA ARG A 89 6.46 -14.17 6.66
C ARG A 89 6.20 -13.80 8.12
N PHE A 90 5.00 -13.30 8.43
CA PHE A 90 4.71 -12.65 9.72
C PHE A 90 3.48 -13.19 10.44
N GLY A 91 2.61 -13.97 9.79
CA GLY A 91 1.34 -14.45 10.34
C GLY A 91 1.46 -15.43 11.52
N ALA A 92 2.61 -16.08 11.70
CA ALA A 92 2.87 -16.93 12.86
C ALA A 92 3.27 -16.15 14.13
N VAL A 93 3.56 -14.85 14.03
CA VAL A 93 4.05 -14.02 15.16
C VAL A 93 2.90 -13.52 16.06
N GLY A 94 1.64 -13.83 15.72
CA GLY A 94 0.45 -13.33 16.42
C GLY A 94 -0.26 -14.29 17.39
N LEU A 95 0.21 -15.53 17.57
CA LEU A 95 -0.40 -16.50 18.49
C LEU A 95 0.63 -17.00 19.52
N GLN A 96 1.15 -16.09 20.32
CA GLN A 96 1.66 -16.46 21.63
C GLN A 96 0.75 -15.83 22.67
N GLU A 97 -0.31 -16.54 23.03
CA GLU A 97 -1.05 -16.30 24.27
C GLU A 97 -0.02 -16.26 25.41
N PRO A 98 0.12 -15.15 26.17
CA PRO A 98 0.88 -15.22 27.40
C PRO A 98 0.14 -16.18 28.34
N ALA A 99 0.81 -17.26 28.74
CA ALA A 99 0.38 -18.12 29.82
C ALA A 99 0.22 -17.25 31.09
N GLY A 100 -1.01 -16.85 31.39
CA GLY A 100 -1.30 -15.92 32.46
C GLY A 100 -2.78 -15.68 32.60
N ALA A 101 -3.43 -16.56 33.36
CA ALA A 101 -4.82 -16.50 33.75
C ALA A 101 -5.24 -15.10 34.28
N GLY A 102 -6.41 -14.65 33.86
CA GLY A 102 -7.03 -13.43 34.37
C GLY A 102 -8.43 -13.21 33.82
N VAL A 103 -9.37 -14.10 34.13
CA VAL A 103 -10.80 -13.82 33.94
C VAL A 103 -11.23 -12.76 34.96
N LEU A 104 -11.80 -11.66 34.47
CA LEU A 104 -12.60 -10.73 35.26
C LEU A 104 -13.82 -10.33 34.44
N LEU A 105 -14.93 -11.03 34.68
CA LEU A 105 -16.26 -10.58 34.30
C LEU A 105 -16.83 -9.72 35.43
N ARG A 106 -17.33 -8.52 35.13
CA ARG A 106 -18.29 -7.78 35.97
C ARG A 106 -19.06 -6.73 35.14
N PRO A 107 -20.22 -6.26 35.64
CA PRO A 107 -21.26 -6.92 36.43
C PRO A 107 -22.44 -7.39 35.56
#